data_AF-A0A9E7HJH9-F1
#
_entry.id   AF-A0A9E7HJH9-F1
#
_cell.length_a   1.000
_cell.length_b   1.000
_cell.length_c   1.000
_cell.angle_alpha   90.00
_cell.angle_beta   90.00
_cell.angle_gamma   90.00
#
_symmetry.space_group_name_H-M   'P 1'
#
loop_
_entity.id
_entity.type
_entity.pdbx_description
1 polymer ?
#
loop_
_entity_poly.entity_id
_entity_poly.type
_entity_poly.pdbx_seq_one_letter_code
_entity_poly.pdbx_strand_id
1 'polypeptide(L)'
;MASTVLTASSIVPREAAHLSSAATRRRGRCVACSSPPPSATRRTASIALLSLLCGSSAHLDGADASNLFDKYVKRKKLDPLEAYIPAVLLSRAQFEDLEKSLDTKQPNYDISRFMLRSGPAGSLRMNIRAVAQYAADDGNGKAASDAVEQCLRGLEDLDSLLLQAIRNNPTASVESMKSKLDIVLGALDSLLQTVPSKVLDKGKAIADAYRIPSYQNDEGAPEDLDPEVKNLEALL
;
A
#
# COMPACT_ATOMS: atom_id res chain seq x y z
N MET A 1 12.05 -26.52 -67.80
CA MET A 1 12.52 -25.27 -68.44
C MET A 1 12.60 -24.24 -67.32
N ALA A 2 13.75 -23.62 -67.00
CA ALA A 2 14.62 -22.78 -67.84
C ALA A 2 13.88 -21.51 -68.31
N SER A 3 14.37 -20.28 -68.15
CA SER A 3 15.69 -19.77 -67.68
C SER A 3 15.48 -18.32 -67.11
N THR A 4 16.20 -17.70 -66.16
CA THR A 4 17.65 -17.51 -65.85
C THR A 4 18.11 -16.05 -66.10
N VAL A 5 18.21 -15.25 -65.02
CA VAL A 5 19.18 -14.11 -64.78
C VAL A 5 18.98 -12.90 -65.77
N LEU A 6 19.52 -11.67 -65.73
CA LEU A 6 20.77 -10.99 -65.29
C LEU A 6 20.57 -9.59 -64.63
N THR A 7 21.27 -9.34 -63.50
CA THR A 7 22.18 -8.20 -63.13
C THR A 7 22.00 -6.74 -63.63
N ALA A 8 22.54 -5.67 -63.00
CA ALA A 8 23.05 -5.36 -61.64
C ALA A 8 23.57 -3.89 -61.50
N SER A 9 23.87 -3.46 -60.26
CA SER A 9 24.95 -2.53 -59.81
C SER A 9 25.12 -1.06 -60.30
N SER A 10 25.21 -0.12 -59.34
CA SER A 10 26.32 0.87 -59.14
C SER A 10 26.05 1.72 -57.86
N ILE A 11 26.71 1.54 -56.70
CA ILE A 11 28.04 2.07 -56.24
C ILE A 11 27.97 3.57 -55.81
N VAL A 12 27.83 3.90 -54.50
CA VAL A 12 28.89 4.37 -53.51
C VAL A 12 29.22 5.88 -53.65
N PRO A 13 29.62 6.69 -52.61
CA PRO A 13 30.10 6.42 -51.22
C PRO A 13 29.12 6.88 -50.10
N ARG A 14 29.32 6.68 -48.78
CA ARG A 14 30.46 6.45 -47.83
C ARG A 14 31.17 7.71 -47.29
N GLU A 15 30.71 8.20 -46.14
CA GLU A 15 31.49 8.97 -45.14
C GLU A 15 30.90 8.65 -43.75
N ALA A 16 31.52 7.83 -42.89
CA ALA A 16 32.73 8.06 -42.07
C ALA A 16 32.46 8.98 -40.86
N ALA A 17 32.36 8.37 -39.67
CA ALA A 17 32.10 9.07 -38.41
C ALA A 17 33.37 9.73 -37.85
N HIS A 18 33.23 10.92 -37.26
CA HIS A 18 34.28 11.60 -36.51
C HIS A 18 33.85 11.91 -35.07
N LEU A 19 34.69 11.52 -34.10
CA LEU A 19 34.52 11.81 -32.69
C LEU A 19 35.29 13.07 -32.28
N SER A 20 34.62 13.95 -31.55
CA SER A 20 35.15 14.87 -30.51
C SER A 20 36.30 15.83 -30.84
N SER A 21 36.10 17.14 -30.58
CA SER A 21 37.02 17.90 -29.71
C SER A 21 36.50 19.27 -29.23
N ALA A 22 36.79 19.59 -27.96
CA ALA A 22 37.06 20.89 -27.33
C ALA A 22 36.20 22.16 -27.62
N ALA A 23 35.45 22.61 -26.61
CA ALA A 23 35.16 24.05 -26.38
C ALA A 23 34.77 24.41 -24.92
N THR A 24 35.72 24.48 -23.98
CA THR A 24 35.49 25.12 -22.65
C THR A 24 36.73 25.87 -22.14
N ARG A 25 36.53 26.99 -21.42
CA ARG A 25 37.59 27.95 -21.03
C ARG A 25 38.37 27.57 -19.76
N ARG A 26 39.59 28.12 -19.64
CA ARG A 26 40.50 28.04 -18.48
C ARG A 26 40.05 28.91 -17.27
N ARG A 27 40.74 28.66 -16.13
CA ARG A 27 40.80 29.41 -14.84
C ARG A 27 39.67 29.05 -13.86
N GLY A 28 39.92 28.52 -12.65
CA GLY A 28 41.13 27.92 -12.07
C GLY A 28 41.66 28.62 -10.80
N ARG A 29 41.82 27.86 -9.70
CA ARG A 29 42.61 28.20 -8.50
C ARG A 29 43.00 26.91 -7.76
N CYS A 30 44.24 26.84 -7.28
CA CYS A 30 44.73 25.74 -6.45
C CYS A 30 44.69 26.14 -4.97
N VAL A 31 44.39 25.19 -4.08
CA VAL A 31 44.80 25.18 -2.66
C VAL A 31 45.22 23.75 -2.34
N ALA A 32 46.29 23.58 -1.56
CA ALA A 32 46.92 22.28 -1.30
C ALA A 32 46.45 21.64 0.03
N CYS A 33 46.72 20.35 0.18
CA CYS A 33 46.57 19.64 1.45
C CYS A 33 47.64 20.10 2.46
N SER A 34 47.25 20.30 3.72
CA SER A 34 48.19 20.48 4.84
C SER A 34 47.60 19.94 6.14
N SER A 35 48.27 18.96 6.75
CA SER A 35 47.92 18.37 8.04
C SER A 35 48.63 19.07 9.21
N PRO A 36 48.07 19.05 10.44
CA PRO A 36 48.76 19.47 11.65
C PRO A 36 49.55 18.31 12.29
N PRO A 37 50.83 18.50 12.68
CA PRO A 37 51.60 17.56 13.50
C PRO A 37 51.28 17.70 15.01
N PRO A 38 51.72 16.77 15.89
CA PRO A 38 51.08 16.52 17.18
C PRO A 38 51.71 17.21 18.40
N SER A 39 50.88 17.46 19.42
CA SER A 39 51.30 17.65 20.82
C SER A 39 51.00 16.37 21.63
N ALA A 40 52.04 15.74 22.20
CA ALA A 40 51.92 14.46 22.89
C ALA A 40 51.50 14.59 24.38
N THR A 41 51.34 13.45 25.06
CA THR A 41 51.46 13.28 26.53
C THR A 41 50.18 13.39 27.40
N ARG A 42 49.27 12.39 27.35
CA ARG A 42 49.19 11.33 28.40
C ARG A 42 48.00 10.34 28.30
N ARG A 43 48.37 9.05 28.24
CA ARG A 43 47.85 7.88 28.98
C ARG A 43 46.39 7.38 28.81
N THR A 44 46.34 6.06 28.53
CA THR A 44 45.39 5.02 29.03
C THR A 44 43.90 5.12 28.68
N ALA A 45 43.22 4.02 28.31
CA ALA A 45 43.71 2.66 28.01
C ALA A 45 42.73 1.91 27.11
N SER A 46 43.25 1.16 26.14
CA SER A 46 42.46 0.27 25.29
C SER A 46 42.21 -1.06 26.01
N ILE A 47 40.98 -1.32 26.44
CA ILE A 47 40.56 -2.64 26.91
C ILE A 47 39.94 -3.38 25.73
N ALA A 48 40.79 -4.13 25.02
CA ALA A 48 40.31 -5.16 24.09
C ALA A 48 39.94 -6.41 24.91
N LEU A 49 38.68 -6.84 24.82
CA LEU A 49 38.19 -8.05 25.49
C LEU A 49 37.45 -8.92 24.46
N LEU A 50 38.25 -9.68 23.70
CA LEU A 50 37.73 -10.81 22.91
C LEU A 50 37.47 -12.01 23.84
N SER A 51 36.65 -12.94 23.31
CA SER A 51 36.58 -14.35 23.73
C SER A 51 36.00 -14.66 25.11
N LEU A 52 34.69 -14.89 25.17
CA LEU A 52 34.13 -16.01 25.93
C LEU A 52 32.86 -16.63 25.31
N LEU A 53 32.95 -17.06 24.05
CA LEU A 53 31.97 -18.00 23.47
C LEU A 53 32.34 -19.44 23.86
N CYS A 54 31.90 -19.90 25.03
CA CYS A 54 31.81 -21.33 25.33
C CYS A 54 30.80 -21.65 26.45
N GLY A 55 29.88 -22.59 26.17
CA GLY A 55 29.21 -23.47 27.12
C GLY A 55 28.65 -22.91 28.43
N SER A 56 27.33 -22.65 28.47
CA SER A 56 26.55 -22.71 29.71
C SER A 56 25.08 -23.05 29.41
N SER A 57 24.81 -24.34 29.14
CA SER A 57 23.45 -24.88 29.21
C SER A 57 23.05 -24.99 30.68
N ALA A 58 22.45 -23.94 31.22
CA ALA A 58 21.88 -23.90 32.56
C ALA A 58 20.39 -23.57 32.49
N HIS A 59 19.58 -24.38 33.15
CA HIS A 59 18.13 -24.26 33.24
C HIS A 59 17.74 -22.90 33.85
N LEU A 60 17.14 -22.01 33.07
CA LEU A 60 16.45 -20.83 33.61
C LEU A 60 14.99 -21.21 33.85
N ASP A 61 14.69 -21.55 35.10
CA ASP A 61 13.31 -21.68 35.59
C ASP A 61 12.51 -20.38 35.37
N GLY A 62 11.18 -20.54 35.28
CA GLY A 62 10.27 -19.55 34.73
C GLY A 62 10.29 -18.18 35.40
N ALA A 63 11.08 -17.25 34.86
CA ALA A 63 10.98 -15.83 35.12
C ALA A 63 9.92 -15.20 34.20
N ASP A 64 8.66 -15.16 34.65
CA ASP A 64 7.55 -14.53 33.93
C ASP A 64 7.67 -12.99 33.90
N ALA A 65 8.55 -12.49 33.03
CA ALA A 65 8.85 -11.07 32.86
C ALA A 65 7.77 -10.30 32.06
N SER A 66 6.63 -10.92 31.76
CA SER A 66 5.61 -10.39 30.83
C SER A 66 4.85 -9.15 31.34
N ASN A 67 4.76 -8.95 32.66
CA ASN A 67 3.71 -8.13 33.27
C ASN A 67 4.15 -6.82 33.98
N LEU A 68 5.44 -6.45 33.97
CA LEU A 68 5.91 -5.27 34.73
C LEU A 68 5.37 -3.92 34.21
N PHE A 69 5.21 -3.78 32.89
CA PHE A 69 4.66 -2.55 32.29
C PHE A 69 3.15 -2.58 32.11
N ASP A 70 2.51 -3.76 32.15
CA ASP A 70 1.08 -3.91 31.85
C ASP A 70 0.16 -3.20 32.87
N LYS A 71 0.60 -3.09 34.13
CA LYS A 71 -0.10 -2.30 35.17
C LYS A 71 -0.05 -0.79 34.96
N TYR A 72 0.94 -0.26 34.23
CA TYR A 72 1.15 1.18 34.06
C TYR A 72 0.77 1.68 32.66
N VAL A 73 1.00 0.87 31.64
CA VAL A 73 0.43 1.10 30.31
C VAL A 73 -1.02 0.60 30.33
N LYS A 74 -1.95 1.46 30.75
CA LYS A 74 -3.37 1.30 30.39
C LYS A 74 -3.47 1.33 28.86
N ARG A 75 -3.34 0.15 28.22
CA ARG A 75 -3.60 -0.03 26.80
C ARG A 75 -4.99 0.56 26.54
N LYS A 76 -5.14 1.42 25.53
CA LYS A 76 -6.49 1.73 25.01
C LYS A 76 -7.09 0.39 24.64
N LYS A 77 -8.18 0.01 25.30
CA LYS A 77 -8.98 -1.14 24.84
C LYS A 77 -9.44 -0.80 23.42
N LEU A 78 -9.35 -1.78 22.53
CA LEU A 78 -10.01 -1.67 21.24
C LEU A 78 -11.51 -1.58 21.44
N ASP A 79 -12.18 -0.94 20.50
CA ASP A 79 -13.64 -1.02 20.35
C ASP A 79 -14.00 -2.48 20.02
N PRO A 80 -15.21 -2.98 20.34
CA PRO A 80 -15.60 -4.35 20.05
C PRO A 80 -15.41 -4.70 18.57
N LEU A 81 -15.05 -5.95 18.27
CA LEU A 81 -14.71 -6.42 16.91
C LEU A 81 -15.78 -6.04 15.86
N GLU A 82 -17.07 -6.10 16.23
CA GLU A 82 -18.19 -5.60 15.42
C GLU A 82 -18.00 -4.20 14.82
N ALA A 83 -17.26 -3.29 15.47
CA ALA A 83 -17.04 -1.92 15.00
C ALA A 83 -16.11 -1.85 13.78
N TYR A 84 -15.18 -2.81 13.63
CA TYR A 84 -14.15 -2.76 12.59
C TYR A 84 -14.54 -3.54 11.32
N ILE A 85 -15.32 -4.63 11.44
CA ILE A 85 -15.69 -5.48 10.30
C ILE A 85 -16.41 -4.72 9.17
N PRO A 86 -17.42 -3.85 9.42
CA PRO A 86 -18.11 -3.14 8.34
C PRO A 86 -17.16 -2.27 7.52
N ALA A 87 -16.20 -1.60 8.16
CA ALA A 87 -15.22 -0.76 7.46
C ALA A 87 -14.22 -1.57 6.63
N VAL A 88 -13.87 -2.80 7.05
CA VAL A 88 -13.06 -3.72 6.25
C VAL A 88 -13.84 -4.22 5.02
N LEU A 89 -15.10 -4.61 5.20
CA LEU A 89 -15.98 -5.05 4.10
C LEU A 89 -16.27 -3.94 3.09
N LEU A 90 -16.53 -2.71 3.57
CA LEU A 90 -16.71 -1.54 2.71
C LEU A 90 -15.43 -1.13 1.98
N SER A 91 -14.24 -1.42 2.54
CA SER A 91 -12.97 -1.21 1.82
C SER A 91 -12.71 -2.28 0.76
N ARG A 92 -13.04 -3.54 1.06
CA ARG A 92 -13.03 -4.65 0.08
C ARG A 92 -13.93 -4.30 -1.11
N ALA A 93 -15.16 -3.87 -0.83
CA ALA A 93 -16.11 -3.34 -1.81
C ALA A 93 -15.51 -2.21 -2.66
N GLN A 94 -14.92 -1.21 -2.01
CA GLN A 94 -14.26 -0.08 -2.68
C GLN A 94 -13.11 -0.52 -3.61
N PHE A 95 -12.43 -1.64 -3.33
CA PHE A 95 -11.41 -2.20 -4.20
C PHE A 95 -11.98 -3.03 -5.38
N GLU A 96 -13.11 -3.72 -5.20
CA GLU A 96 -13.87 -4.31 -6.33
C GLU A 96 -14.29 -3.21 -7.32
N ASP A 97 -14.77 -2.07 -6.80
CA ASP A 97 -15.24 -0.95 -7.60
C ASP A 97 -14.08 -0.15 -8.24
N LEU A 98 -12.90 -0.15 -7.60
CA LEU A 98 -11.65 0.33 -8.19
C LEU A 98 -11.21 -0.58 -9.35
N GLU A 99 -11.27 -1.91 -9.19
CA GLU A 99 -10.87 -2.86 -10.24
C GLU A 99 -11.69 -2.66 -11.53
N LYS A 100 -13.02 -2.48 -11.40
CA LYS A 100 -13.94 -2.17 -12.51
C LYS A 100 -13.60 -0.85 -13.20
N SER A 101 -13.07 0.15 -12.47
CA SER A 101 -12.64 1.43 -13.06
C SER A 101 -11.48 1.26 -14.05
N LEU A 102 -10.65 0.22 -13.85
CA LEU A 102 -9.49 -0.09 -14.69
C LEU A 102 -9.85 -0.85 -15.99
N ASP A 103 -11.05 -1.41 -16.13
CA ASP A 103 -11.53 -2.04 -17.37
C ASP A 103 -11.93 -1.03 -18.45
N THR A 104 -11.90 0.27 -18.13
CA THR A 104 -12.17 1.33 -19.11
C THR A 104 -11.01 1.49 -20.09
N LYS A 105 -11.29 1.86 -21.34
CA LYS A 105 -10.26 2.03 -22.40
C LYS A 105 -9.18 3.07 -22.07
N GLN A 106 -9.46 3.98 -21.14
CA GLN A 106 -8.53 4.99 -20.65
C GLN A 106 -8.84 5.24 -19.16
N PRO A 107 -8.26 4.46 -18.23
CA PRO A 107 -8.57 4.58 -16.81
C PRO A 107 -8.15 5.93 -16.24
N ASN A 108 -8.99 6.49 -15.37
CA ASN A 108 -8.67 7.70 -14.62
C ASN A 108 -7.85 7.34 -13.38
N TYR A 109 -6.53 7.20 -13.56
CA TYR A 109 -5.62 6.78 -12.52
C TYR A 109 -5.61 7.72 -11.29
N ASP A 110 -5.88 9.02 -11.44
CA ASP A 110 -6.00 9.94 -10.31
C ASP A 110 -7.21 9.60 -9.42
N ILE A 111 -8.35 9.23 -10.02
CA ILE A 111 -9.53 8.75 -9.28
C ILE A 111 -9.25 7.39 -8.63
N SER A 112 -8.67 6.42 -9.34
CA SER A 112 -8.28 5.13 -8.76
C SER A 112 -7.30 5.33 -7.58
N ARG A 113 -6.39 6.30 -7.68
CA ARG A 113 -5.40 6.62 -6.63
C ARG A 113 -5.99 7.42 -5.46
N PHE A 114 -7.06 8.18 -5.69
CA PHE A 114 -7.90 8.78 -4.66
C PHE A 114 -8.71 7.72 -3.90
N MET A 115 -9.22 6.69 -4.58
CA MET A 115 -9.93 5.56 -3.95
C MET A 115 -9.05 4.75 -2.98
N LEU A 116 -7.72 4.79 -3.08
CA LEU A 116 -6.82 4.19 -2.09
C LEU A 116 -6.62 5.02 -0.79
N ARG A 117 -7.15 6.26 -0.74
CA ARG A 117 -6.91 7.23 0.36
C ARG A 117 -8.17 7.77 1.01
N SER A 118 -9.31 7.65 0.33
CA SER A 118 -10.60 8.24 0.71
C SER A 118 -11.59 7.15 1.11
N GLY A 119 -12.72 7.57 1.71
CA GLY A 119 -13.78 6.64 2.11
C GLY A 119 -13.30 5.56 3.10
N PRO A 120 -13.92 4.37 3.09
CA PRO A 120 -13.51 3.21 3.90
C PRO A 120 -11.99 2.93 3.85
N ALA A 121 -11.40 2.88 2.66
CA ALA A 121 -9.99 2.56 2.44
C ALA A 121 -9.03 3.49 3.21
N GLY A 122 -9.37 4.78 3.35
CA GLY A 122 -8.59 5.74 4.14
C GLY A 122 -8.43 5.37 5.62
N SER A 123 -9.34 4.55 6.17
CA SER A 123 -9.28 4.03 7.54
C SER A 123 -8.73 2.60 7.65
N LEU A 124 -8.67 1.86 6.53
CA LEU A 124 -8.48 0.41 6.48
C LEU A 124 -7.29 -0.10 7.32
N ARG A 125 -6.13 0.56 7.22
CA ARG A 125 -4.90 0.19 7.94
C ARG A 125 -5.07 0.13 9.46
N MET A 126 -6.01 0.87 10.04
CA MET A 126 -6.32 0.77 11.47
C MET A 126 -7.28 -0.38 11.75
N ASN A 127 -8.34 -0.52 10.95
CA ASN A 127 -9.35 -1.57 11.11
C ASN A 127 -8.75 -2.98 10.99
N ILE A 128 -7.96 -3.25 9.95
CA ILE A 128 -7.36 -4.59 9.75
C ILE A 128 -6.38 -4.97 10.86
N ARG A 129 -5.71 -3.99 11.49
CA ARG A 129 -4.82 -4.23 12.63
C ARG A 129 -5.59 -4.53 13.91
N ALA A 130 -6.74 -3.89 14.11
CA ALA A 130 -7.63 -4.24 15.21
C ALA A 130 -8.24 -5.64 15.04
N VAL A 131 -8.70 -5.98 13.83
CA VAL A 131 -9.17 -7.34 13.48
C VAL A 131 -8.05 -8.37 13.71
N ALA A 132 -6.82 -8.09 13.28
CA ALA A 132 -5.70 -9.00 13.48
C ALA A 132 -5.27 -9.15 14.96
N GLN A 133 -5.48 -8.14 15.81
CA GLN A 133 -5.28 -8.29 17.26
C GLN A 133 -6.33 -9.23 17.86
N TYR A 134 -7.62 -9.06 17.52
CA TYR A 134 -8.66 -9.99 17.97
C TYR A 134 -8.41 -11.41 17.48
N ALA A 135 -8.02 -11.57 16.22
CA ALA A 135 -7.62 -12.87 15.68
C ALA A 135 -6.38 -13.46 16.37
N ALA A 136 -5.46 -12.65 16.89
CA ALA A 136 -4.33 -13.10 17.69
C ALA A 136 -4.75 -13.58 19.08
N ASP A 137 -5.68 -12.88 19.72
CA ASP A 137 -6.25 -13.26 21.01
C ASP A 137 -7.06 -14.58 20.89
N ASP A 138 -7.73 -14.80 19.74
CA ASP A 138 -8.41 -16.07 19.36
C ASP A 138 -7.45 -17.15 18.78
N GLY A 139 -6.13 -16.94 18.78
CA GLY A 139 -5.11 -17.93 18.38
C GLY A 139 -4.78 -18.01 16.88
N ASN A 140 -5.51 -17.31 16.02
CA ASN A 140 -5.27 -17.18 14.57
C ASN A 140 -4.19 -16.13 14.19
N GLY A 141 -3.46 -15.61 15.18
CA GLY A 141 -2.64 -14.39 15.05
C GLY A 141 -1.64 -14.37 13.91
N LYS A 142 -1.00 -15.51 13.59
CA LYS A 142 -0.06 -15.58 12.45
C LYS A 142 -0.79 -15.41 11.11
N ALA A 143 -1.88 -16.13 10.89
CA ALA A 143 -2.65 -16.02 9.64
C ALA A 143 -3.16 -14.59 9.44
N ALA A 144 -3.59 -13.94 10.52
CA ALA A 144 -4.01 -12.55 10.49
C ALA A 144 -2.85 -11.55 10.27
N SER A 145 -1.67 -11.77 10.87
CA SER A 145 -0.50 -10.90 10.63
C SER A 145 0.00 -11.01 9.20
N ASP A 146 0.11 -12.23 8.68
CA ASP A 146 0.60 -12.50 7.32
C ASP A 146 -0.36 -11.89 6.28
N ALA A 147 -1.68 -11.99 6.52
CA ALA A 147 -2.71 -11.34 5.71
C ALA A 147 -2.64 -9.80 5.77
N VAL A 148 -2.43 -9.20 6.95
CA VAL A 148 -2.28 -7.74 7.09
C VAL A 148 -1.01 -7.22 6.39
N GLU A 149 0.10 -7.97 6.43
CA GLU A 149 1.32 -7.61 5.71
C GLU A 149 1.11 -7.67 4.19
N GLN A 150 0.54 -8.76 3.68
CA GLN A 150 0.23 -8.91 2.25
C GLN A 150 -0.73 -7.82 1.74
N CYS A 151 -1.79 -7.51 2.51
CA CYS A 151 -2.75 -6.46 2.17
C CYS A 151 -2.08 -5.08 2.10
N LEU A 152 -1.34 -4.68 3.14
CA LEU A 152 -0.68 -3.37 3.17
C LEU A 152 0.40 -3.26 2.08
N ARG A 153 1.18 -4.33 1.85
CA ARG A 153 2.22 -4.32 0.82
C ARG A 153 1.63 -4.30 -0.60
N GLY A 154 0.54 -5.02 -0.83
CA GLY A 154 -0.21 -4.96 -2.10
C GLY A 154 -0.72 -3.56 -2.41
N LEU A 155 -1.21 -2.83 -1.40
CA LEU A 155 -1.66 -1.44 -1.53
C LEU A 155 -0.51 -0.45 -1.79
N GLU A 156 0.65 -0.64 -1.14
CA GLU A 156 1.85 0.18 -1.36
C GLU A 156 2.45 -0.03 -2.76
N ASP A 157 2.49 -1.28 -3.24
CA ASP A 157 2.87 -1.62 -4.61
C ASP A 157 1.86 -1.05 -5.64
N LEU A 158 0.54 -1.15 -5.38
CA LEU A 158 -0.51 -0.63 -6.26
C LEU A 158 -0.49 0.90 -6.36
N ASP A 159 -0.32 1.62 -5.25
CA ASP A 159 -0.19 3.08 -5.28
C ASP A 159 1.03 3.53 -6.10
N SER A 160 2.10 2.75 -6.02
CA SER A 160 3.33 2.98 -6.78
C SER A 160 3.12 2.77 -8.29
N LEU A 161 2.29 1.80 -8.69
CA LEU A 161 1.89 1.60 -10.09
C LEU A 161 0.97 2.73 -10.59
N LEU A 162 -0.04 3.13 -9.80
CA LEU A 162 -0.93 4.23 -10.16
C LEU A 162 -0.17 5.56 -10.31
N LEU A 163 0.78 5.86 -9.41
CA LEU A 163 1.66 7.03 -9.54
C LEU A 163 2.58 6.97 -10.78
N GLN A 164 3.03 5.78 -11.18
CA GLN A 164 3.79 5.59 -12.41
C GLN A 164 2.92 5.83 -13.66
N ALA A 165 1.67 5.37 -13.65
CA ALA A 165 0.72 5.54 -14.76
C ALA A 165 0.29 7.01 -14.93
N ILE A 166 0.02 7.75 -13.84
CA ILE A 166 -0.22 9.21 -13.86
C ILE A 166 0.99 9.96 -14.47
N ARG A 167 2.21 9.42 -14.31
CA ARG A 167 3.45 9.96 -14.89
C ARG A 167 3.74 9.44 -16.31
N ASN A 168 2.81 8.72 -16.95
CA ASN A 168 2.95 8.11 -18.27
C ASN A 168 4.17 7.17 -18.41
N ASN A 169 4.56 6.50 -17.32
CA ASN A 169 5.67 5.55 -17.35
C ASN A 169 5.20 4.18 -17.89
N PRO A 170 5.77 3.66 -18.99
CA PRO A 170 5.32 2.41 -19.61
C PRO A 170 5.53 1.13 -18.78
N THR A 171 6.17 1.20 -17.60
CA THR A 171 6.28 0.04 -16.69
C THR A 171 5.00 -0.25 -15.89
N ALA A 172 4.01 0.64 -15.91
CA ALA A 172 2.73 0.45 -15.23
C ALA A 172 1.63 0.03 -16.23
N SER A 173 1.30 -1.27 -16.26
CA SER A 173 0.15 -1.79 -17.01
C SER A 173 -1.07 -1.97 -16.11
N VAL A 174 -2.26 -1.98 -16.71
CA VAL A 174 -3.52 -2.29 -16.00
C VAL A 174 -3.47 -3.71 -15.42
N GLU A 175 -2.82 -4.66 -16.11
CA GLU A 175 -2.70 -6.05 -15.65
C GLU A 175 -1.89 -6.14 -14.35
N SER A 176 -0.81 -5.36 -14.21
CA SER A 176 -0.04 -5.36 -12.97
C SER A 176 -0.77 -4.65 -11.82
N MET A 177 -1.64 -3.68 -12.11
CA MET A 177 -2.55 -3.09 -11.11
C MET A 177 -3.61 -4.10 -10.64
N LYS A 178 -4.27 -4.80 -11.58
CA LYS A 178 -5.25 -5.86 -11.26
C LYS A 178 -4.61 -7.00 -10.45
N SER A 179 -3.43 -7.47 -10.85
CA SER A 179 -2.66 -8.46 -10.09
C SER A 179 -2.32 -8.03 -8.65
N LYS A 180 -2.21 -6.72 -8.37
CA LYS A 180 -2.08 -6.21 -6.99
C LYS A 180 -3.43 -6.11 -6.27
N LEU A 181 -4.52 -5.82 -6.96
CA LEU A 181 -5.88 -5.89 -6.40
C LEU A 181 -6.26 -7.33 -6.01
N ASP A 182 -5.92 -8.33 -6.83
CA ASP A 182 -6.12 -9.75 -6.51
C ASP A 182 -5.45 -10.13 -5.18
N ILE A 183 -4.19 -9.70 -5.00
CA ILE A 183 -3.42 -9.93 -3.76
C ILE A 183 -4.07 -9.21 -2.56
N VAL A 184 -4.52 -7.96 -2.75
CA VAL A 184 -5.18 -7.18 -1.68
C VAL A 184 -6.53 -7.80 -1.29
N LEU A 185 -7.36 -8.18 -2.26
CA LEU A 185 -8.66 -8.80 -2.04
C LEU A 185 -8.52 -10.18 -1.37
N GLY A 186 -7.63 -11.04 -1.88
CA GLY A 186 -7.33 -12.34 -1.29
C GLY A 186 -6.76 -12.25 0.13
N ALA A 187 -5.95 -11.24 0.42
CA ALA A 187 -5.44 -10.97 1.77
C ALA A 187 -6.56 -10.46 2.71
N LEU A 188 -7.47 -9.61 2.23
CA LEU A 188 -8.65 -9.20 3.01
C LEU A 188 -9.59 -10.38 3.30
N ASP A 189 -9.83 -11.26 2.33
CA ASP A 189 -10.64 -12.46 2.53
C ASP A 189 -9.98 -13.46 3.48
N SER A 190 -8.65 -13.61 3.42
CA SER A 190 -7.87 -14.42 4.36
C SER A 190 -7.94 -13.87 5.79
N LEU A 191 -7.95 -12.54 5.97
CA LEU A 191 -8.15 -11.91 7.27
C LEU A 191 -9.60 -12.09 7.77
N LEU A 192 -10.60 -11.90 6.91
CA LEU A 192 -12.01 -12.06 7.28
C LEU A 192 -12.38 -13.50 7.65
N GLN A 193 -11.67 -14.51 7.13
CA GLN A 193 -11.79 -15.91 7.56
C GLN A 193 -11.37 -16.16 9.02
N THR A 194 -10.56 -15.27 9.62
CA THR A 194 -10.19 -15.38 11.05
C THR A 194 -11.26 -14.87 12.01
N VAL A 195 -12.33 -14.24 11.49
CA VAL A 195 -13.39 -13.59 12.27
C VAL A 195 -14.52 -14.61 12.57
N PRO A 196 -15.00 -14.72 13.82
CA PRO A 196 -16.14 -15.58 14.15
C PRO A 196 -17.38 -15.26 13.28
N SER A 197 -17.98 -16.29 12.68
CA SER A 197 -19.08 -16.15 11.69
C SER A 197 -20.21 -15.23 12.15
N LYS A 198 -20.68 -15.39 13.40
CA LYS A 198 -21.72 -14.55 14.03
C LYS A 198 -21.36 -13.05 14.08
N VAL A 199 -20.08 -12.69 14.09
CA VAL A 199 -19.59 -11.29 14.02
C VAL A 199 -19.46 -10.85 12.56
N LEU A 200 -18.92 -11.73 11.71
CA LEU A 200 -18.79 -11.48 10.27
C LEU A 200 -20.14 -11.24 9.58
N ASP A 201 -21.17 -12.02 9.91
CA ASP A 201 -22.50 -11.92 9.28
C ASP A 201 -23.28 -10.66 9.73
N LYS A 202 -23.12 -10.22 10.99
CA LYS A 202 -23.53 -8.87 11.41
C LYS A 202 -22.80 -7.80 10.60
N GLY A 203 -21.48 -7.98 10.44
CA GLY A 203 -20.63 -7.05 9.71
C GLY A 203 -21.06 -6.86 8.26
N LYS A 204 -21.44 -7.95 7.59
CA LYS A 204 -22.06 -7.94 6.25
C LYS A 204 -23.35 -7.14 6.25
N ALA A 205 -24.33 -7.51 7.10
CA ALA A 205 -25.62 -6.82 7.15
C ALA A 205 -25.49 -5.30 7.40
N ILE A 206 -24.50 -4.86 8.19
CA ILE A 206 -24.19 -3.43 8.37
C ILE A 206 -23.55 -2.84 7.10
N ALA A 207 -22.52 -3.48 6.53
CA ALA A 207 -21.85 -3.01 5.32
C ALA A 207 -22.78 -2.93 4.10
N ASP A 208 -23.67 -3.91 3.94
CA ASP A 208 -24.67 -3.96 2.87
C ASP A 208 -25.67 -2.81 3.02
N ALA A 209 -26.08 -2.47 4.24
CA ALA A 209 -26.95 -1.31 4.52
C ALA A 209 -26.28 0.04 4.16
N TYR A 210 -24.95 0.14 4.17
CA TYR A 210 -24.21 1.29 3.63
C TYR A 210 -24.00 1.23 2.10
N ARG A 211 -24.22 0.07 1.46
CA ARG A 211 -24.04 -0.14 0.01
C ARG A 211 -25.37 -0.02 -0.78
N ILE A 212 -26.52 -0.07 -0.11
CA ILE A 212 -27.83 0.24 -0.70
C ILE A 212 -27.90 1.73 -1.10
N PRO A 213 -28.19 2.07 -2.37
CA PRO A 213 -28.44 3.45 -2.75
C PRO A 213 -29.77 3.93 -2.14
N SER A 214 -29.75 5.08 -1.47
CA SER A 214 -30.93 5.67 -0.81
C SER A 214 -32.11 5.97 -1.74
N TYR A 215 -31.89 5.98 -3.06
CA TYR A 215 -32.92 6.13 -4.09
C TYR A 215 -33.96 5.00 -4.13
N GLN A 216 -33.77 3.87 -3.44
CA GLN A 216 -34.76 2.78 -3.38
C GLN A 216 -35.83 2.92 -2.28
N ASN A 217 -35.84 4.02 -1.50
CA ASN A 217 -36.88 4.27 -0.50
C ASN A 217 -37.99 5.24 -0.96
N ASP A 218 -37.80 5.98 -2.06
CA ASP A 218 -38.77 6.98 -2.55
C ASP A 218 -38.93 6.93 -4.09
N GLU A 219 -39.27 5.75 -4.62
CA GLU A 219 -39.92 5.63 -5.95
C GLU A 219 -41.28 4.91 -5.84
N GLY A 220 -42.02 5.25 -4.78
CA GLY A 220 -43.47 5.27 -4.83
C GLY A 220 -43.98 6.38 -5.76
N ALA A 221 -45.30 6.42 -6.00
CA ALA A 221 -45.90 7.55 -6.69
C ALA A 221 -45.63 8.87 -5.93
N PRO A 222 -45.57 10.04 -6.60
CA PRO A 222 -45.26 11.31 -5.93
C PRO A 222 -46.32 11.64 -4.87
N GLU A 223 -45.98 11.38 -3.60
CA GLU A 223 -46.82 11.81 -2.48
C GLU A 223 -46.81 13.33 -2.38
N ASP A 224 -47.95 13.89 -1.98
CA ASP A 224 -48.25 15.30 -2.16
C ASP A 224 -47.37 16.17 -1.26
N LEU A 225 -46.34 16.80 -1.84
CA LEU A 225 -45.38 17.63 -1.11
C LEU A 225 -46.09 18.65 -0.21
N ASP A 226 -45.65 18.73 1.05
CA ASP A 226 -46.25 19.60 2.07
C ASP A 226 -46.48 21.02 1.51
N PRO A 227 -47.70 21.60 1.66
CA PRO A 227 -47.99 22.94 1.18
C PRO A 227 -47.02 24.02 1.69
N GLU A 228 -46.33 23.83 2.82
CA GLU A 228 -45.28 24.75 3.26
C GLU A 228 -44.06 24.75 2.30
N VAL A 229 -43.66 23.59 1.77
CA VAL A 229 -42.55 23.47 0.81
C VAL A 229 -42.90 24.13 -0.53
N LYS A 230 -44.12 23.90 -1.04
CA LYS A 230 -44.61 24.53 -2.28
C LYS A 230 -44.64 26.06 -2.19
N ASN A 231 -44.94 26.61 -1.01
CA ASN A 231 -44.91 28.06 -0.79
C ASN A 231 -43.47 28.62 -0.76
N LEU A 232 -42.46 27.82 -0.39
CA LEU A 232 -41.06 28.24 -0.42
C LEU A 232 -40.48 28.22 -1.83
N GLU A 233 -40.85 27.25 -2.67
CA GLU A 233 -40.48 27.25 -4.10
C GLU A 233 -41.10 28.44 -4.86
N ALA A 234 -42.30 28.88 -4.47
CA ALA A 234 -42.98 30.04 -5.05
C ALA A 234 -42.39 31.41 -4.65
N LEU A 235 -41.29 31.43 -3.88
CA LEU A 235 -40.62 32.64 -3.38
C LEU A 235 -39.17 32.81 -3.90
N LEU A 236 -38.76 31.99 -4.89
CA LEU A 236 -37.43 31.98 -5.53
C LEU A 236 -37.48 32.43 -7.00
#